data_AF-A0A9E1RWU3-F1
#
_entry.id   AF-A0A9E1RWU3-F1
#
_cell.length_a   1.000
_cell.length_b   1.000
_cell.length_c   1.000
_cell.angle_alpha   90.00
_cell.angle_beta   90.00
_cell.angle_gamma   90.00
#
_symmetry.space_group_name_H-M   'P 1'
#
loop_
_entity.id
_entity.type
_entity.pdbx_description
1 polymer ?
#
loop_
_entity_poly.entity_id
_entity_poly.type
_entity_poly.pdbx_seq_one_letter_code
_entity_poly.pdbx_strand_id
1 'polypeptide(L)'
;MKLVVGEREIETLNWSVGGFIAHGLEGLEPKDRFTGQMEPPGGPSSEFTGQVTRVDTSGARAVRFVEVDLATLLALQDNLNA
;
A
#
# COMPACT_ATOMS: atom_id res chain seq x y z
N MET A 1 -6.47 -0.47 -8.44
CA MET A 1 -6.26 0.17 -7.12
C MET A 1 -5.21 1.23 -7.31
N LYS A 2 -5.44 2.43 -6.80
CA LYS A 2 -4.49 3.54 -6.84
C LYS A 2 -3.94 3.78 -5.44
N LEU A 3 -2.63 3.93 -5.32
CA LEU A 3 -1.95 4.26 -4.07
C LEU A 3 -1.15 5.54 -4.27
N VAL A 4 -1.24 6.46 -3.32
CA VAL A 4 -0.55 7.75 -3.35
C VAL A 4 0.17 7.93 -2.02
N VAL A 5 1.48 8.23 -2.05
CA VAL A 5 2.26 8.56 -0.85
C VAL A 5 2.94 9.90 -1.06
N GLY A 6 2.66 10.84 -0.15
CA GLY A 6 2.94 12.25 -0.39
C GLY A 6 2.21 12.73 -1.65
N GLU A 7 2.96 13.18 -2.65
CA GLU A 7 2.43 13.69 -3.92
C GLU A 7 2.57 12.68 -5.08
N ARG A 8 3.03 11.46 -4.80
CA ARG A 8 3.37 10.47 -5.83
C ARG A 8 2.41 9.31 -5.85
N GLU A 9 1.89 9.02 -7.03
CA GLU A 9 1.22 7.74 -7.30
C GLU A 9 2.26 6.63 -7.37
N ILE A 10 2.01 5.53 -6.66
CA ILE A 10 2.93 4.42 -6.54
C ILE A 10 2.40 3.22 -7.31
N GLU A 11 3.26 2.66 -8.15
CA GLU A 11 2.97 1.40 -8.81
C GLU A 11 3.26 0.24 -7.85
N THR A 12 2.25 -0.57 -7.57
CA THR A 12 2.40 -1.76 -6.73
C THR A 12 2.62 -3.02 -7.54
N LEU A 13 3.63 -3.78 -7.12
CA LEU A 13 3.89 -5.15 -7.51
C LEU A 13 3.32 -6.08 -6.43
N ASN A 14 2.72 -7.21 -6.83
CA ASN A 14 2.28 -8.28 -5.93
C ASN A 14 1.45 -7.79 -4.73
N TRP A 15 0.32 -7.15 -5.04
CA TRP A 15 -0.67 -6.68 -4.07
C TRP A 15 -1.35 -7.82 -3.30
N SER A 16 -1.66 -7.58 -2.02
CA SER A 16 -2.54 -8.42 -1.19
C SER A 16 -3.24 -7.59 -0.10
N VAL A 17 -4.22 -8.18 0.58
CA VAL A 17 -4.89 -7.54 1.74
C VAL A 17 -3.93 -7.23 2.90
N GLY A 18 -2.81 -7.94 3.01
CA GLY A 18 -1.82 -7.74 4.08
C GLY A 18 -0.75 -6.69 3.74
N GLY A 19 -0.64 -6.28 2.48
CA GLY A 19 0.46 -5.44 2.03
C GLY A 19 0.80 -5.59 0.55
N PHE A 20 1.88 -4.94 0.14
CA PHE A 20 2.30 -4.83 -1.24
C PHE A 20 3.80 -4.65 -1.40
N ILE A 21 4.29 -4.81 -2.62
CA ILE A 21 5.65 -4.41 -3.00
C ILE A 21 5.54 -3.18 -3.90
N ALA A 22 6.44 -2.21 -3.78
CA ALA A 22 6.42 -1.02 -4.64
C ALA A 22 7.81 -0.42 -4.87
N HIS A 23 7.97 0.23 -6.02
CA HIS A 23 9.03 1.20 -6.31
C HIS A 23 8.51 2.62 -6.00
N GLY A 24 9.37 3.65 -5.90
CA GLY A 24 8.90 5.02 -5.60
C GLY A 24 8.78 5.35 -4.11
N LEU A 25 9.26 4.46 -3.24
CA LEU A 25 9.38 4.63 -1.79
C LEU A 25 10.85 4.82 -1.37
N GLU A 26 11.64 5.49 -2.21
CA GLU A 26 13.05 5.74 -1.94
C GLU A 26 13.20 6.57 -0.66
N GLY A 27 14.17 6.19 0.18
CA GLY A 27 14.42 6.84 1.47
C GLY A 27 13.63 6.27 2.65
N LEU A 28 12.68 5.35 2.40
CA LEU A 28 12.08 4.54 3.47
C LEU A 28 12.88 3.25 3.70
N GLU A 29 13.20 2.99 4.95
CA GLU A 29 13.99 1.87 5.44
C GLU A 29 13.13 0.83 6.17
N PRO A 30 13.61 -0.41 6.35
CA PRO A 30 12.89 -1.41 7.12
C PRO A 30 12.51 -0.91 8.52
N LYS A 31 11.24 -1.15 8.88
CA LYS A 31 10.52 -0.68 10.08
C LYS A 31 9.97 0.74 10.00
N ASP A 32 10.35 1.55 9.02
CA ASP A 32 9.76 2.87 8.84
C ASP A 32 8.27 2.76 8.56
N ARG A 33 7.52 3.67 9.18
CA ARG A 33 6.09 3.85 8.95
C ARG A 33 5.87 5.08 8.10
N PHE A 34 4.89 5.00 7.23
CA PHE A 34 4.47 6.12 6.40
C PHE A 34 2.96 6.08 6.20
N THR A 35 2.41 7.24 5.89
CA THR A 35 0.99 7.40 5.59
C THR A 35 0.82 7.59 4.10
N GLY A 36 -0.23 7.01 3.54
CA GLY A 36 -0.61 7.18 2.14
C GLY A 36 -2.12 7.23 1.98
N GLN A 37 -2.55 7.56 0.78
CA GLN A 37 -3.93 7.50 0.34
C GLN A 37 -4.12 6.30 -0.58
N MET A 38 -5.25 5.63 -0.43
CA MET A 38 -5.61 4.42 -1.13
C MET A 38 -6.99 4.58 -1.73
N GLU A 39 -7.11 4.28 -3.01
CA GLU A 39 -8.37 4.28 -3.74
C GLU A 39 -8.60 2.90 -4.38
N PRO A 40 -9.39 2.03 -3.73
CA PRO A 40 -9.78 0.75 -4.30
C PRO A 40 -10.78 0.96 -5.45
N PRO A 41 -10.79 0.09 -6.48
CA PRO A 41 -11.78 0.17 -7.55
C PRO A 41 -13.21 0.11 -6.99
N GLY A 42 -14.01 1.14 -7.25
CA GLY A 42 -15.41 1.20 -6.81
C GLY A 42 -15.63 1.42 -5.31
N GLY A 43 -14.56 1.66 -4.53
CA GLY A 43 -14.66 1.94 -3.10
C GLY A 43 -14.22 3.37 -2.74
N PRO A 44 -14.40 3.78 -1.48
CA PRO A 44 -14.01 5.11 -1.03
C PRO A 44 -12.49 5.24 -0.98
N SER A 45 -11.99 6.42 -1.32
CA SER A 45 -10.61 6.81 -1.01
C SER A 45 -10.44 6.91 0.50
N SER A 46 -9.37 6.33 1.03
CA SER A 46 -9.05 6.36 2.46
C SER A 46 -7.56 6.48 2.69
N GLU A 47 -7.21 7.05 3.83
CA GLU A 47 -5.86 6.98 4.38
C GLU A 47 -5.51 5.55 4.81
N PHE A 48 -4.22 5.20 4.69
CA PHE A 48 -3.64 4.00 5.27
C PHE A 48 -2.27 4.31 5.88
N THR A 49 -1.88 3.51 6.87
CA THR A 49 -0.52 3.49 7.42
C THR A 49 0.19 2.23 6.95
N GLY A 50 1.26 2.39 6.19
CA GLY A 50 2.15 1.32 5.76
C GLY A 50 3.39 1.22 6.66
N GLN A 51 3.97 0.02 6.76
CA GLN A 51 5.29 -0.17 7.34
C GLN A 51 6.17 -0.97 6.38
N VAL A 52 7.37 -0.46 6.08
CA VAL A 52 8.37 -1.19 5.30
C VAL A 52 8.86 -2.37 6.12
N THR A 53 8.81 -3.57 5.55
CA THR A 53 9.25 -4.82 6.19
C THR A 53 10.61 -5.27 5.70
N ARG A 54 10.92 -5.01 4.42
CA ARG A 54 12.22 -5.29 3.79
C ARG A 54 12.39 -4.44 2.53
N VAL A 55 13.64 -4.26 2.12
CA VAL A 55 14.04 -3.71 0.82
C VAL A 55 14.73 -4.83 0.04
N ASP A 56 14.34 -5.05 -1.20
CA ASP A 56 14.98 -6.06 -2.05
C ASP A 56 16.18 -5.51 -2.83
N THR A 57 16.88 -6.39 -3.55
CA THR A 57 18.08 -6.02 -4.32
C THR A 57 17.80 -5.12 -5.53
N SER A 58 16.53 -5.02 -5.96
CA SER A 58 16.09 -4.11 -7.02
C SER A 58 15.74 -2.71 -6.48
N GLY A 59 15.74 -2.55 -5.15
CA GLY A 59 15.27 -1.35 -4.48
C GLY A 59 13.75 -1.28 -4.33
N ALA A 60 13.01 -2.36 -4.55
CA ALA A 60 11.60 -2.38 -4.20
C ALA A 60 11.42 -2.53 -2.68
N ARG A 61 10.40 -1.88 -2.12
CA ARG A 61 10.04 -1.97 -0.70
C ARG A 61 8.86 -2.90 -0.56
N ALA A 62 8.99 -3.92 0.29
CA ALA A 62 7.84 -4.71 0.72
C ALA A 62 7.19 -4.03 1.93
N VAL A 63 5.94 -3.67 1.80
CA VAL A 63 5.15 -2.91 2.76
C VAL A 63 4.06 -3.79 3.34
N ARG A 64 3.86 -3.76 4.65
CA ARG A 64 2.66 -4.29 5.30
C ARG A 64 1.71 -3.17 5.70
N PHE A 65 0.41 -3.43 5.66
CA PHE A 65 -0.54 -2.53 6.28
C PHE A 65 -0.45 -2.61 7.81
N VAL A 66 -0.42 -1.45 8.44
CA VAL A 66 -0.51 -1.30 9.89
C VAL A 66 -1.92 -0.85 10.26
N GLU A 67 -2.42 0.15 9.55
CA GLU A 67 -3.76 0.69 9.73
C GLU A 67 -4.38 0.93 8.36
N VAL A 68 -5.63 0.53 8.23
CA VAL A 68 -6.47 0.79 7.06
C VAL A 68 -7.92 0.83 7.55
N ASP A 69 -8.72 1.72 6.98
CA ASP A 69 -10.13 1.78 7.31
C ASP A 69 -10.85 0.48 6.91
N LEU A 70 -11.85 0.08 7.71
CA LEU A 70 -12.59 -1.15 7.51
C LEU A 70 -13.35 -1.15 6.17
N ALA A 71 -13.96 -0.04 5.77
CA ALA A 71 -14.70 0.03 4.51
C ALA A 71 -13.76 -0.17 3.31
N THR A 72 -12.56 0.40 3.39
CA THR A 72 -11.51 0.22 2.38
C THR A 72 -10.97 -1.21 2.39
N LEU A 73 -10.74 -1.81 3.56
CA LEU A 73 -10.33 -3.22 3.68
C LEU A 73 -11.36 -4.16 3.03
N LEU A 74 -12.65 -3.94 3.28
CA LEU A 74 -13.73 -4.73 2.70
C LEU A 74 -13.78 -4.56 1.16
N ALA A 75 -13.67 -3.32 0.66
CA ALA A 75 -13.60 -3.06 -0.78
C ALA A 75 -12.39 -3.75 -1.43
N LEU A 76 -11.26 -3.88 -0.73
CA LEU A 76 -10.09 -4.62 -1.21
C LEU A 76 -10.33 -6.14 -1.24
N GLN A 77 -11.07 -6.70 -0.29
CA GLN A 77 -11.39 -8.14 -0.26
C GLN A 77 -12.38 -8.54 -1.33
N ASP A 78 -13.40 -7.72 -1.59
CA ASP A 78 -14.42 -8.02 -2.60
C ASP A 78 -13.82 -8.03 -4.02
N ASN A 79 -12.85 -7.15 -4.28
CA ASN A 79 -12.12 -7.09 -5.55
C ASN A 79 -11.10 -8.21 -5.77
N LEU A 80 -10.76 -9.00 -4.75
CA LEU A 80 -9.91 -10.21 -4.91
C LEU A 80 -10.70 -11.42 -5.42
N ASN A 81 -12.04 -11.35 -5.37
CA ASN A 81 -12.95 -12.44 -5.72
C ASN A 81 -13.84 -12.13 -6.95
N ALA A 82 -13.63 -10.99 -7.62
CA ALA A 82 -14.35 -10.55 -8.81
C ALA A 82 -13.52 -10.79 -10.08
#